data_AF-A0A947GIA3-F1
#
_entry.id   AF-A0A947GIA3-F1
#
_cell.length_a   1.000
_cell.length_b   1.000
_cell.length_c   1.000
_cell.angle_alpha   90.00
_cell.angle_beta   90.00
_cell.angle_gamma   90.00
#
_symmetry.space_group_name_H-M   'P 1'
#
loop_
_entity.id
_entity.type
_entity.pdbx_description
1 polymer ?
#
loop_
_entity_poly.entity_id
_entity_poly.type
_entity_poly.pdbx_seq_one_letter_code
_entity_poly.pdbx_strand_id
1 'polypeptide(L)'
;MTASVFAAERLLFKPATANSDAIPIVFAFPSEYTVGITSLGYQVIWAMLAQRSDLAVGRLFTDMTDSLPANPELMGFSVSWELDYINILNLLEQQQVPIRSCDRTHHHPLIFGGGPVLTANPEPFADFFDIVLLGDGEDLIPTFIDTYQSVRTANRQEQLKTLAHIPGIYVPSLYQPIYESPTGPISRVEPVSSVPATVKKQTYRGNVLLASTVVTEKAAWENIFMVEVVRSCPEMCRFCLASYLTLPFRTASLDESLIPAIERGLEVTKRLGLLGASVTQHPGFEELLDYINQPHYDDVRLSIASVRTNTVNENLANTLVKHGTKSITIAVESGSERVRESINKKLDTADIEKAVINAKAGGLSSVKLYGMAGIPGETETDLEATAAMMLQLKKAAKGLRLTLGCSTFVPKAHTPFQWYGVNPKAEKWLKFLQKKLRSQGIDFRPESYNWSVIQTLISRGDRRIGPLLELTRHYGDSLGSYRRAFKELKGKLPPLDFYVHSDWSTDQALPWDHLEGPLPKTTLIKHLQTAETTMKTDRLCPTASR
;
A
#
# COMPACT_ATOMS: atom_id res chain seq x y z
N MET A 1 20.62 5.47 -30.75
CA MET A 1 20.22 4.45 -29.78
C MET A 1 20.23 5.11 -28.41
N THR A 2 19.06 5.43 -27.86
CA THR A 2 18.96 5.84 -26.45
C THR A 2 19.47 4.67 -25.61
N ALA A 3 20.45 4.90 -24.73
CA ALA A 3 20.91 3.86 -23.82
C ALA A 3 19.70 3.31 -23.04
N SER A 4 19.61 1.98 -22.92
CA SER A 4 18.56 1.32 -22.15
C SER A 4 18.49 1.91 -20.73
N VAL A 5 17.30 2.15 -20.21
CA VAL A 5 17.10 2.69 -18.84
C VAL A 5 17.83 1.84 -17.79
N PHE A 6 17.94 0.54 -18.05
CA PHE A 6 18.61 -0.45 -17.20
C PHE A 6 20.13 -0.29 -17.20
N ALA A 7 20.72 0.29 -18.25
CA ALA A 7 22.17 0.58 -18.28
C ALA A 7 22.58 1.69 -17.29
N ALA A 8 21.61 2.47 -16.79
CA ALA A 8 21.83 3.48 -15.75
C ALA A 8 21.63 2.91 -14.33
N GLU A 9 21.39 1.60 -14.17
CA GLU A 9 21.24 0.95 -12.88
C GLU A 9 22.59 0.60 -12.25
N ARG A 10 22.69 0.83 -10.95
CA ARG A 10 23.72 0.25 -10.08
C ARG A 10 23.05 -0.84 -9.28
N LEU A 11 23.39 -2.09 -9.58
CA LEU A 11 22.89 -3.25 -8.85
C LEU A 11 23.75 -3.47 -7.61
N LEU A 12 23.11 -3.58 -6.45
CA LEU A 12 23.79 -3.89 -5.18
C LEU A 12 23.77 -5.39 -4.86
N PHE A 13 23.55 -6.20 -5.89
CA PHE A 13 23.63 -7.64 -5.87
C PHE A 13 24.13 -8.12 -7.23
N LYS A 14 24.56 -9.38 -7.30
CA LYS A 14 24.98 -10.01 -8.54
C LYS A 14 23.87 -10.94 -9.04
N PRO A 15 23.22 -10.65 -10.19
CA PRO A 15 22.33 -11.62 -10.82
C PRO A 15 23.07 -12.91 -11.12
N ALA A 16 22.40 -14.05 -10.94
CA ALA A 16 22.94 -15.35 -11.30
C ALA A 16 22.93 -15.54 -12.82
N THR A 17 23.88 -16.34 -13.31
CA THR A 17 23.80 -16.85 -14.69
C THR A 17 22.78 -17.98 -14.70
N ALA A 18 21.76 -17.86 -15.55
CA ALA A 18 20.72 -18.88 -15.68
C ALA A 18 21.30 -20.20 -16.23
N ASN A 19 20.88 -21.31 -15.64
CA ASN A 19 21.15 -22.66 -16.14
C ASN A 19 20.43 -22.89 -17.48
N SER A 20 20.88 -23.89 -18.24
CA SER A 20 20.27 -24.23 -19.54
C SER A 20 18.80 -24.63 -19.45
N ASP A 21 18.39 -25.17 -18.30
CA ASP A 21 17.03 -25.62 -17.99
C ASP A 21 16.29 -24.66 -17.04
N ALA A 22 16.78 -23.43 -16.84
CA ALA A 22 16.17 -22.46 -15.94
C ALA A 22 14.70 -22.18 -16.30
N ILE A 23 13.88 -21.89 -15.29
CA ILE A 23 12.47 -21.53 -15.46
C ILE A 23 12.39 -20.09 -16.00
N PRO A 24 11.83 -19.87 -17.21
CA PRO A 24 11.65 -18.54 -17.74
C PRO A 24 10.53 -17.81 -17.01
N ILE A 25 10.86 -16.68 -16.38
CA ILE A 25 9.94 -15.90 -15.55
C ILE A 25 9.96 -14.42 -15.94
N VAL A 26 8.77 -13.82 -16.05
CA VAL A 26 8.60 -12.36 -16.18
C VAL A 26 8.10 -11.81 -14.86
N PHE A 27 8.77 -10.80 -14.31
CA PHE A 27 8.31 -10.11 -13.11
C PHE A 27 8.00 -8.64 -13.39
N ALA A 28 6.71 -8.32 -13.33
CA ALA A 28 6.17 -7.04 -13.74
C ALA A 28 5.81 -6.14 -12.56
N PHE A 29 5.95 -4.83 -12.78
CA PHE A 29 5.31 -3.80 -11.97
C PHE A 29 4.29 -3.07 -12.85
N PRO A 30 3.00 -3.00 -12.47
CA PRO A 30 1.94 -2.49 -13.35
C PRO A 30 1.88 -0.95 -13.39
N SER A 31 3.03 -0.31 -13.59
CA SER A 31 3.19 1.14 -13.72
C SER A 31 4.48 1.45 -14.49
N GLU A 32 4.79 2.73 -14.64
CA GLU A 32 6.03 3.19 -15.26
C GLU A 32 7.25 2.73 -14.45
N TYR A 33 8.36 2.50 -15.14
CA TYR A 33 9.63 2.08 -14.55
C TYR A 33 10.04 2.98 -13.38
N THR A 34 9.94 4.30 -13.55
CA THR A 34 10.29 5.30 -12.53
C THR A 34 9.59 5.05 -11.19
N VAL A 35 8.30 4.66 -11.24
CA VAL A 35 7.49 4.34 -10.07
C VAL A 35 7.85 2.94 -9.55
N GLY A 36 7.87 1.94 -10.44
CA GLY A 36 8.09 0.55 -10.07
C GLY A 36 9.45 0.29 -9.45
N ILE A 37 10.52 0.86 -10.01
CA ILE A 37 11.87 0.74 -9.44
C ILE A 37 12.01 1.49 -8.12
N THR A 38 11.10 2.40 -7.78
CA THR A 38 11.08 3.07 -6.46
C THR A 38 10.30 2.25 -5.41
N SER A 39 9.72 1.09 -5.79
CA SER A 39 9.10 0.17 -4.85
C SER A 39 10.13 -0.79 -4.27
N LEU A 40 10.41 -0.64 -2.97
CA LEU A 40 11.35 -1.50 -2.25
C LEU A 40 10.91 -2.98 -2.26
N GLY A 41 9.61 -3.24 -2.15
CA GLY A 41 9.05 -4.59 -2.26
C GLY A 41 9.30 -5.22 -3.64
N TYR A 42 9.11 -4.45 -4.72
CA TYR A 42 9.41 -4.92 -6.07
C TYR A 42 10.91 -5.21 -6.25
N GLN A 43 11.77 -4.26 -5.85
CA GLN A 43 13.23 -4.38 -5.98
C GLN A 43 13.77 -5.66 -5.33
N VAL A 44 13.33 -5.94 -4.09
CA VAL A 44 13.86 -7.07 -3.33
C VAL A 44 13.32 -8.39 -3.89
N ILE A 45 12.03 -8.48 -4.22
CA ILE A 45 11.48 -9.71 -4.82
C ILE A 45 12.13 -9.98 -6.18
N TRP A 46 12.34 -8.95 -7.00
CA TRP A 46 13.09 -9.10 -8.24
C TRP A 46 14.52 -9.60 -7.98
N ALA A 47 15.25 -9.00 -7.04
CA ALA A 47 16.61 -9.43 -6.72
C ALA A 47 16.65 -10.89 -6.22
N MET A 48 15.73 -11.30 -5.36
CA MET A 48 15.59 -12.69 -4.92
C MET A 48 15.43 -13.66 -6.10
N LEU A 49 14.58 -13.31 -7.07
CA LEU A 49 14.40 -14.11 -8.28
C LEU A 49 15.66 -14.08 -9.16
N ALA A 50 16.26 -12.92 -9.36
CA ALA A 50 17.41 -12.74 -10.24
C ALA A 50 18.72 -13.36 -9.70
N GLN A 51 18.81 -13.63 -8.40
CA GLN A 51 19.94 -14.32 -7.77
C GLN A 51 19.86 -15.85 -7.87
N ARG A 52 18.78 -16.39 -8.43
CA ARG A 52 18.56 -17.83 -8.59
C ARG A 52 19.03 -18.29 -9.97
N SER A 53 20.00 -19.21 -10.01
CA SER A 53 20.52 -19.77 -11.28
C SER A 53 19.51 -20.69 -11.98
N ASP A 54 18.53 -21.21 -11.24
CA ASP A 54 17.43 -22.01 -11.78
C ASP A 54 16.29 -21.16 -12.38
N LEU A 55 16.42 -19.82 -12.40
CA LEU A 55 15.47 -18.89 -13.02
C LEU A 55 16.13 -18.05 -14.13
N ALA A 56 15.36 -17.77 -15.19
CA ALA A 56 15.71 -16.80 -16.23
C ALA A 56 14.71 -15.63 -16.15
N VAL A 57 15.12 -14.54 -15.49
CA VAL A 57 14.22 -13.47 -15.07
C VAL A 57 14.25 -12.28 -16.03
N GLY A 58 13.10 -11.93 -16.60
CA GLY A 58 12.86 -10.67 -17.30
C GLY A 58 12.00 -9.71 -16.48
N ARG A 59 12.22 -8.40 -16.62
CA ARG A 59 11.39 -7.36 -15.98
C ARG A 59 10.48 -6.68 -16.99
N LEU A 60 9.28 -6.30 -16.54
CA LEU A 60 8.29 -5.64 -17.38
C LEU A 60 7.61 -4.48 -16.64
N PHE A 61 7.55 -3.33 -17.29
CA PHE A 61 6.86 -2.11 -16.85
C PHE A 61 5.96 -1.62 -17.99
N THR A 62 5.12 -0.62 -17.75
CA THR A 62 4.21 -0.10 -18.78
C THR A 62 4.92 0.63 -19.92
N ASP A 63 6.09 1.22 -19.64
CA ASP A 63 6.88 2.05 -20.55
C ASP A 63 8.26 1.45 -20.91
N MET A 64 8.69 0.42 -20.18
CA MET A 64 10.02 -0.18 -20.31
C MET A 64 9.96 -1.69 -20.18
N THR A 65 10.77 -2.39 -20.96
CA THR A 65 10.83 -3.85 -20.98
C THR A 65 12.29 -4.28 -21.03
N ASP A 66 12.71 -5.12 -20.08
CA ASP A 66 14.03 -5.75 -20.09
C ASP A 66 14.06 -6.91 -21.11
N SER A 67 15.18 -7.60 -21.23
CA SER A 67 15.25 -8.81 -22.06
C SER A 67 14.32 -9.88 -21.48
N LEU A 68 13.13 -10.04 -22.08
CA LEU A 68 12.16 -11.04 -21.64
C LEU A 68 12.58 -12.44 -22.12
N PRO A 69 12.46 -13.47 -21.28
CA PRO A 69 12.67 -14.83 -21.71
C PRO A 69 11.60 -15.24 -22.74
N ALA A 70 12.00 -16.02 -23.74
CA ALA A 70 11.05 -16.62 -24.68
C ALA A 70 10.18 -17.66 -23.96
N ASN A 71 8.88 -17.68 -24.26
CA ASN A 71 7.90 -18.62 -23.70
C ASN A 71 7.96 -18.70 -22.15
N PRO A 72 7.63 -17.61 -21.43
CA PRO A 72 7.65 -17.62 -19.99
C PRO A 72 6.70 -18.69 -19.43
N GLU A 73 7.16 -19.39 -18.40
CA GLU A 73 6.39 -20.37 -17.63
C GLU A 73 5.64 -19.71 -16.48
N LEU A 74 6.23 -18.65 -15.92
CA LEU A 74 5.66 -17.85 -14.85
C LEU A 74 5.65 -16.37 -15.24
N MET A 75 4.59 -15.65 -14.88
CA MET A 75 4.54 -14.20 -14.99
C MET A 75 3.92 -13.60 -13.73
N GLY A 76 4.69 -12.76 -13.03
CA GLY A 76 4.36 -12.21 -11.73
C GLY A 76 4.03 -10.72 -11.76
N PHE A 77 3.15 -10.26 -10.88
CA PHE A 77 2.86 -8.83 -10.69
C PHE A 77 3.01 -8.40 -9.22
N SER A 78 3.76 -7.32 -8.97
CA SER A 78 3.76 -6.62 -7.68
C SER A 78 2.69 -5.53 -7.68
N VAL A 79 1.56 -5.75 -7.00
CA VAL A 79 0.38 -4.87 -7.07
C VAL A 79 0.29 -3.97 -5.82
N SER A 80 0.64 -2.70 -6.00
CA SER A 80 0.66 -1.70 -4.92
C SER A 80 -0.62 -0.86 -4.84
N TRP A 81 -1.33 -0.65 -5.95
CA TRP A 81 -2.53 0.20 -6.02
C TRP A 81 -3.67 -0.47 -6.78
N GLU A 82 -4.91 -0.28 -6.33
CA GLU A 82 -6.08 -0.93 -6.94
C GLU A 82 -6.33 -0.44 -8.38
N LEU A 83 -6.08 0.84 -8.64
CA LEU A 83 -6.33 1.47 -9.94
C LEU A 83 -5.36 0.99 -11.03
N ASP A 84 -4.24 0.36 -10.67
CA ASP A 84 -3.28 -0.19 -11.63
C ASP A 84 -3.79 -1.48 -12.31
N TYR A 85 -4.99 -1.96 -11.98
CA TYR A 85 -5.59 -3.14 -12.62
C TYR A 85 -5.58 -3.02 -14.15
N ILE A 86 -5.80 -1.83 -14.69
CA ILE A 86 -5.83 -1.63 -16.14
C ILE A 86 -4.45 -1.89 -16.77
N ASN A 87 -3.38 -1.53 -16.07
CA ASN A 87 -2.02 -1.78 -16.53
C ASN A 87 -1.70 -3.28 -16.48
N ILE A 88 -2.20 -4.02 -15.49
CA ILE A 88 -2.10 -5.48 -15.46
C ILE A 88 -2.75 -6.08 -16.71
N LEU A 89 -3.99 -5.68 -17.02
CA LEU A 89 -4.71 -6.18 -18.19
C LEU A 89 -4.02 -5.80 -19.52
N ASN A 90 -3.52 -4.58 -19.64
CA ASN A 90 -2.76 -4.12 -20.80
C ASN A 90 -1.47 -4.92 -21.00
N LEU A 91 -0.72 -5.16 -19.93
CA LEU A 91 0.52 -5.93 -19.98
C LEU A 91 0.26 -7.39 -20.36
N LEU A 92 -0.80 -8.02 -19.85
CA LEU A 92 -1.20 -9.37 -20.27
C LEU A 92 -1.49 -9.42 -21.78
N GLU A 93 -2.31 -8.49 -22.28
CA GLU A 93 -2.66 -8.43 -23.71
C GLU A 93 -1.43 -8.17 -24.59
N GLN A 94 -0.53 -7.26 -24.18
CA GLN A 94 0.72 -6.98 -24.89
C GLN A 94 1.64 -8.21 -24.97
N GLN A 95 1.67 -9.03 -23.92
CA GLN A 95 2.42 -10.29 -23.89
C GLN A 95 1.63 -11.46 -24.50
N GLN A 96 0.50 -11.20 -25.16
CA GLN A 96 -0.37 -12.20 -25.79
C GLN A 96 -0.85 -13.28 -24.80
N VAL A 97 -0.98 -12.92 -23.53
CA VAL A 97 -1.55 -13.77 -22.50
C VAL A 97 -3.04 -13.44 -22.35
N PRO A 98 -3.95 -14.43 -22.42
CA PRO A 98 -5.37 -14.21 -22.16
C PRO A 98 -5.60 -13.53 -20.80
N ILE A 99 -6.44 -12.48 -20.82
CA ILE A 99 -6.77 -11.70 -19.62
C ILE A 99 -7.41 -12.59 -18.55
N ARG A 100 -8.35 -13.44 -18.93
CA ARG A 100 -9.03 -14.35 -18.00
C ARG A 100 -8.23 -15.63 -17.82
N SER A 101 -8.09 -16.06 -16.57
CA SER A 101 -7.40 -17.30 -16.21
C SER A 101 -8.05 -18.53 -16.83
N CYS A 102 -9.37 -18.53 -17.03
CA CYS A 102 -10.10 -19.63 -17.67
C CYS A 102 -9.80 -19.81 -19.16
N ASP A 103 -9.31 -18.77 -19.83
CA ASP A 103 -8.98 -18.81 -21.26
C ASP A 103 -7.51 -19.22 -21.49
N ARG A 104 -6.74 -19.42 -20.42
CA ARG A 104 -5.34 -19.85 -20.46
C ARG A 104 -5.25 -21.36 -20.62
N THR A 105 -4.22 -21.77 -21.33
CA THR A 105 -3.91 -23.17 -21.64
C THR A 105 -2.53 -23.53 -21.10
N HIS A 106 -2.09 -24.77 -21.31
CA HIS A 106 -0.74 -25.21 -20.92
C HIS A 106 0.38 -24.48 -21.68
N HIS A 107 0.08 -23.75 -22.75
CA HIS A 107 1.05 -22.93 -23.49
C HIS A 107 1.26 -21.54 -22.89
N HIS A 108 0.39 -21.12 -21.96
CA HIS A 108 0.44 -19.80 -21.34
C HIS A 108 1.06 -19.90 -19.95
N PRO A 109 1.78 -18.85 -19.48
CA PRO A 109 2.36 -18.84 -18.14
C PRO A 109 1.28 -19.00 -17.05
N LEU A 110 1.71 -19.45 -15.86
CA LEU A 110 0.95 -19.21 -14.64
C LEU A 110 1.11 -17.74 -14.25
N ILE A 111 0.00 -17.02 -14.12
CA ILE A 111 -0.01 -15.64 -13.68
C ILE A 111 -0.10 -15.60 -12.16
N PHE A 112 0.95 -15.11 -11.51
CA PHE A 112 0.98 -14.92 -10.07
C PHE A 112 1.03 -13.43 -9.69
N GLY A 113 0.61 -13.11 -8.47
CA GLY A 113 0.66 -11.74 -7.98
C GLY A 113 0.78 -11.65 -6.48
N GLY A 114 1.37 -10.56 -6.00
CA GLY A 114 1.44 -10.24 -4.58
C GLY A 114 1.36 -8.73 -4.35
N GLY A 115 1.59 -8.31 -3.11
CA GLY A 115 1.52 -6.91 -2.70
C GLY A 115 0.27 -6.60 -1.86
N PRO A 116 0.19 -5.38 -1.30
CA PRO A 116 -0.81 -5.03 -0.29
C PRO A 116 -2.26 -5.11 -0.81
N VAL A 117 -2.50 -4.81 -2.09
CA VAL A 117 -3.85 -4.87 -2.68
C VAL A 117 -4.35 -6.30 -2.74
N LEU A 118 -3.56 -7.20 -3.33
CA LEU A 118 -3.93 -8.61 -3.47
C LEU A 118 -3.94 -9.34 -2.12
N THR A 119 -3.06 -8.94 -1.18
CA THR A 119 -3.07 -9.48 0.19
C THR A 119 -4.32 -9.04 0.96
N ALA A 120 -4.85 -7.84 0.69
CA ALA A 120 -6.03 -7.33 1.38
C ALA A 120 -7.33 -7.90 0.82
N ASN A 121 -7.52 -7.84 -0.50
CA ASN A 121 -8.70 -8.40 -1.15
C ASN A 121 -8.40 -8.75 -2.62
N PRO A 122 -8.13 -10.03 -2.93
CA PRO A 122 -7.86 -10.47 -4.29
C PRO A 122 -9.12 -10.78 -5.12
N GLU A 123 -10.32 -10.84 -4.52
CA GLU A 123 -11.53 -11.25 -5.24
C GLU A 123 -11.89 -10.42 -6.47
N PRO A 124 -11.73 -9.08 -6.50
CA PRO A 124 -11.94 -8.28 -7.72
C PRO A 124 -11.01 -8.66 -8.88
N PHE A 125 -9.89 -9.33 -8.58
CA PHE A 125 -8.85 -9.71 -9.52
C PHE A 125 -8.80 -11.23 -9.76
N ALA A 126 -9.66 -12.00 -9.10
CA ALA A 126 -9.62 -13.46 -9.08
C ALA A 126 -9.69 -14.09 -10.48
N ASP A 127 -10.42 -13.47 -11.40
CA ASP A 127 -10.53 -13.97 -12.79
C ASP A 127 -9.27 -13.67 -13.62
N PHE A 128 -8.34 -12.85 -13.14
CA PHE A 128 -7.13 -12.44 -13.88
C PHE A 128 -5.86 -13.15 -13.37
N PHE A 129 -5.83 -13.63 -12.14
CA PHE A 129 -4.68 -14.31 -11.54
C PHE A 129 -4.93 -15.81 -11.43
N ASP A 130 -3.90 -16.61 -11.73
CA ASP A 130 -3.91 -18.04 -11.42
C ASP A 130 -3.54 -18.27 -9.94
N ILE A 131 -2.63 -17.46 -9.41
CA ILE A 131 -2.02 -17.62 -8.09
C ILE A 131 -1.88 -16.25 -7.42
N VAL A 132 -2.24 -16.14 -6.15
CA VAL A 132 -2.07 -14.95 -5.34
C VAL A 132 -1.25 -15.28 -4.09
N LEU A 133 -0.16 -14.55 -3.89
CA LEU A 133 0.74 -14.68 -2.75
C LEU A 133 0.35 -13.62 -1.70
N LEU A 134 -0.06 -14.08 -0.53
CA LEU A 134 -0.59 -13.26 0.55
C LEU A 134 0.51 -12.98 1.60
N GLY A 135 0.80 -11.71 1.84
CA GLY A 135 1.67 -11.27 2.93
C GLY A 135 3.12 -11.02 2.51
N ASP A 136 4.03 -11.28 3.45
CA ASP A 136 5.48 -11.06 3.27
C ASP A 136 6.07 -12.12 2.33
N GLY A 137 6.96 -11.71 1.42
CA GLY A 137 7.45 -12.53 0.31
C GLY A 137 8.76 -13.26 0.57
N GLU A 138 9.50 -12.86 1.62
CA GLU A 138 10.86 -13.32 1.92
C GLU A 138 10.96 -14.84 2.05
N ASP A 139 10.02 -15.47 2.78
CA ASP A 139 9.95 -16.93 2.94
C ASP A 139 9.04 -17.59 1.90
N LEU A 140 8.04 -16.84 1.40
CA LEU A 140 6.99 -17.37 0.53
C LEU A 140 7.46 -17.56 -0.92
N ILE A 141 8.24 -16.62 -1.47
CA ILE A 141 8.74 -16.69 -2.85
C ILE A 141 9.68 -17.89 -3.05
N PRO A 142 10.70 -18.14 -2.21
CA PRO A 142 11.54 -19.33 -2.35
C PRO A 142 10.71 -20.62 -2.33
N THR A 143 9.83 -20.76 -1.34
CA THR A 143 8.95 -21.93 -1.20
C THR A 143 8.04 -22.13 -2.41
N PHE A 144 7.49 -21.04 -2.95
CA PHE A 144 6.68 -21.04 -4.16
C PHE A 144 7.45 -21.56 -5.37
N ILE A 145 8.64 -21.01 -5.62
CA ILE A 145 9.47 -21.38 -6.77
C ILE A 145 9.96 -22.84 -6.66
N ASP A 146 10.47 -23.24 -5.50
CA ASP A 146 10.96 -24.60 -5.26
C ASP A 146 9.85 -25.64 -5.45
N THR A 147 8.65 -25.33 -4.95
CA THR A 147 7.49 -26.22 -5.12
C THR A 147 7.04 -26.25 -6.58
N TYR A 148 6.96 -25.10 -7.27
CA TYR A 148 6.64 -25.07 -8.70
C TYR A 148 7.61 -25.92 -9.51
N GLN A 149 8.91 -25.83 -9.22
CA GLN A 149 9.94 -26.64 -9.88
C GLN A 149 9.68 -28.15 -9.73
N SER A 150 9.24 -28.59 -8.55
CA SER A 150 8.91 -30.01 -8.29
C SER A 150 7.71 -30.53 -9.09
N VAL A 151 6.80 -29.64 -9.51
CA VAL A 151 5.61 -29.97 -10.31
C VAL A 151 5.65 -29.34 -11.71
N ARG A 152 6.80 -28.87 -12.17
CA ARG A 152 6.96 -28.13 -13.43
C ARG A 152 6.43 -28.91 -14.64
N THR A 153 6.63 -30.24 -14.65
CA THR A 153 6.18 -31.15 -15.72
C THR A 153 4.76 -31.66 -15.52
N ALA A 154 4.14 -31.38 -14.37
CA ALA A 154 2.76 -31.77 -14.11
C ALA A 154 1.79 -30.93 -14.97
N ASN A 155 0.56 -31.41 -15.12
CA ASN A 155 -0.46 -30.61 -15.78
C ASN A 155 -0.82 -29.38 -14.94
N ARG A 156 -1.33 -28.32 -15.58
CA ARG A 156 -1.67 -27.03 -14.93
C ARG A 156 -2.55 -27.21 -13.69
N GLN A 157 -3.52 -28.12 -13.72
CA GLN A 157 -4.43 -28.33 -12.60
C GLN A 157 -3.71 -28.92 -11.38
N GLU A 158 -2.81 -29.88 -11.60
CA GLU A 158 -1.98 -30.49 -10.58
C GLU A 158 -0.96 -29.51 -9.99
N GLN A 159 -0.36 -28.66 -10.85
CA GLN A 159 0.47 -27.54 -10.41
C GLN A 159 -0.30 -26.64 -9.44
N LEU A 160 -1.45 -26.12 -9.85
CA LEU A 160 -2.27 -25.22 -9.06
C LEU A 160 -2.74 -25.85 -7.74
N LYS A 161 -3.17 -27.12 -7.76
CA LYS A 161 -3.56 -27.84 -6.52
C LYS A 161 -2.39 -28.01 -5.56
N THR A 162 -1.20 -28.35 -6.07
CA THR A 162 -0.01 -28.52 -5.23
C THR A 162 0.39 -27.20 -4.59
N LEU A 163 0.44 -26.14 -5.39
CA LEU A 163 0.80 -24.80 -4.92
C LEU A 163 -0.20 -24.23 -3.91
N ALA A 164 -1.50 -24.55 -4.04
CA ALA A 164 -2.53 -24.13 -3.09
C ALA A 164 -2.37 -24.69 -1.67
N HIS A 165 -1.51 -25.70 -1.47
CA HIS A 165 -1.20 -26.23 -0.13
C HIS A 165 -0.08 -25.46 0.57
N ILE A 166 0.61 -24.57 -0.13
CA ILE A 166 1.63 -23.70 0.47
C ILE A 166 0.90 -22.63 1.29
N PRO A 167 1.20 -22.49 2.60
CA PRO A 167 0.63 -21.43 3.41
C PRO A 167 0.85 -20.05 2.77
N GLY A 168 -0.22 -19.28 2.61
CA GLY A 168 -0.20 -17.95 1.98
C GLY A 168 -0.38 -17.94 0.47
N ILE A 169 -0.53 -19.08 -0.19
CA ILE A 169 -0.92 -19.14 -1.59
C ILE A 169 -2.43 -19.34 -1.72
N TYR A 170 -3.09 -18.37 -2.34
CA TYR A 170 -4.49 -18.43 -2.74
C TYR A 170 -4.57 -18.70 -4.24
N VAL A 171 -5.31 -19.74 -4.65
CA VAL A 171 -5.53 -20.08 -6.06
C VAL A 171 -7.01 -19.87 -6.39
N PRO A 172 -7.40 -18.75 -7.04
CA PRO A 172 -8.80 -18.35 -7.12
C PRO A 172 -9.74 -19.35 -7.80
N SER A 173 -9.23 -20.12 -8.77
CA SER A 173 -10.01 -21.15 -9.49
C SER A 173 -10.38 -22.36 -8.62
N LEU A 174 -9.76 -22.52 -7.46
CA LEU A 174 -10.06 -23.58 -6.49
C LEU A 174 -11.05 -23.15 -5.41
N TYR A 175 -11.61 -21.94 -5.53
CA TYR A 175 -12.62 -21.40 -4.62
C TYR A 175 -13.79 -20.78 -5.40
N GLN A 176 -15.01 -21.07 -4.95
CA GLN A 176 -16.24 -20.61 -5.56
C GLN A 176 -16.98 -19.67 -4.58
N PRO A 177 -17.19 -18.39 -4.97
CA PRO A 177 -18.09 -17.52 -4.22
C PRO A 177 -19.55 -17.93 -4.43
N ILE A 178 -20.32 -17.90 -3.34
CA ILE A 178 -21.76 -18.17 -3.30
C ILE A 178 -22.45 -16.87 -2.89
N TYR A 179 -23.43 -16.44 -3.68
CA TYR A 179 -24.16 -15.19 -3.49
C TYR A 179 -25.61 -15.48 -3.08
N GLU A 180 -26.20 -14.60 -2.28
CA GLU A 180 -27.64 -14.71 -1.95
C GLU A 180 -28.53 -14.49 -3.17
N SER A 181 -28.08 -13.64 -4.10
CA SER A 181 -28.69 -13.43 -5.42
C SER A 181 -27.68 -12.74 -6.34
N PRO A 182 -27.92 -12.65 -7.67
CA PRO A 182 -27.00 -11.98 -8.60
C PRO A 182 -26.64 -10.54 -8.21
N THR A 183 -27.57 -9.82 -7.56
CA THR A 183 -27.38 -8.44 -7.08
C THR A 183 -27.30 -8.31 -5.56
N GLY A 184 -27.30 -9.43 -4.84
CA GLY A 184 -27.24 -9.48 -3.38
C GLY A 184 -25.81 -9.60 -2.85
N PRO A 185 -25.63 -9.54 -1.52
CA PRO A 185 -24.33 -9.73 -0.90
C PRO A 185 -23.79 -11.15 -1.15
N ILE A 186 -22.49 -11.31 -0.93
CA ILE A 186 -21.87 -12.62 -0.85
C ILE A 186 -22.34 -13.32 0.42
N SER A 187 -22.61 -14.62 0.32
CA SER A 187 -22.95 -15.48 1.45
C SER A 187 -21.70 -16.14 2.03
N ARG A 188 -20.80 -16.65 1.17
CA ARG A 188 -19.52 -17.27 1.55
C ARG A 188 -18.66 -17.58 0.32
N VAL A 189 -17.41 -17.96 0.56
CA VAL A 189 -16.49 -18.52 -0.43
C VAL A 189 -16.12 -19.94 0.02
N GLU A 190 -16.32 -20.94 -0.84
CA GLU A 190 -16.04 -22.34 -0.51
C GLU A 190 -14.95 -22.92 -1.42
N PRO A 191 -14.06 -23.81 -0.91
CA PRO A 191 -13.14 -24.55 -1.76
C PRO A 191 -13.93 -25.53 -2.65
N VAL A 192 -13.56 -25.65 -3.93
CA VAL A 192 -14.14 -26.62 -4.89
C VAL A 192 -13.25 -27.82 -5.15
N SER A 193 -12.18 -27.97 -4.36
CA SER A 193 -11.25 -29.09 -4.43
C SER A 193 -10.69 -29.41 -3.04
N SER A 194 -9.86 -30.46 -2.93
CA SER A 194 -9.17 -30.79 -1.69
C SER A 194 -8.02 -29.80 -1.43
N VAL A 195 -8.36 -28.58 -1.02
CA VAL A 195 -7.45 -27.49 -0.61
C VAL A 195 -7.92 -26.89 0.71
N PRO A 196 -7.07 -26.14 1.43
CA PRO A 196 -7.45 -25.49 2.69
C PRO A 196 -8.71 -24.63 2.54
N ALA A 197 -9.64 -24.74 3.50
CA ALA A 197 -10.86 -23.91 3.49
C ALA A 197 -10.56 -22.42 3.68
N THR A 198 -9.49 -22.10 4.41
CA THR A 198 -8.97 -20.75 4.60
C THR A 198 -7.51 -20.67 4.21
N VAL A 199 -7.08 -19.49 3.75
CA VAL A 199 -5.67 -19.24 3.38
C VAL A 199 -5.11 -18.17 4.30
N LYS A 200 -4.06 -18.52 5.04
CA LYS A 200 -3.40 -17.61 5.98
C LYS A 200 -2.21 -16.92 5.33
N LYS A 201 -2.18 -15.58 5.40
CA LYS A 201 -1.05 -14.81 4.86
C LYS A 201 0.27 -15.18 5.54
N GLN A 202 1.36 -15.07 4.79
CA GLN A 202 2.70 -15.20 5.34
C GLN A 202 3.17 -13.91 6.00
N THR A 203 4.06 -14.07 6.96
CA THR A 203 4.54 -12.99 7.81
C THR A 203 6.00 -13.29 8.15
N TYR A 204 6.90 -12.51 7.59
CA TYR A 204 8.32 -12.59 7.89
C TYR A 204 8.53 -12.17 9.35
N ARG A 205 9.40 -12.88 10.07
CA ARG A 205 9.65 -12.66 11.51
C ARG A 205 11.09 -12.31 11.84
N GLY A 206 11.96 -12.17 10.85
CA GLY A 206 13.33 -11.72 11.07
C GLY A 206 13.41 -10.23 11.40
N ASN A 207 14.60 -9.82 11.83
CA ASN A 207 15.00 -8.46 12.16
C ASN A 207 15.92 -7.83 11.08
N VAL A 208 16.13 -8.52 9.95
CA VAL A 208 16.79 -7.98 8.77
C VAL A 208 15.71 -7.60 7.76
N LEU A 209 15.47 -6.30 7.61
CA LEU A 209 14.43 -5.77 6.73
C LEU A 209 15.00 -5.32 5.39
N LEU A 210 14.12 -4.84 4.50
CA LEU A 210 14.48 -4.58 3.12
C LEU A 210 15.41 -3.38 2.96
N ALA A 211 16.30 -3.46 1.99
CA ALA A 211 17.11 -2.35 1.51
C ALA A 211 17.15 -2.36 -0.02
N SER A 212 17.38 -1.21 -0.63
CA SER A 212 17.41 -1.08 -2.08
C SER A 212 18.42 -2.05 -2.71
N THR A 213 18.00 -2.76 -3.73
CA THR A 213 18.86 -3.63 -4.55
C THR A 213 19.26 -2.94 -5.86
N VAL A 214 18.58 -1.84 -6.20
CA VAL A 214 18.85 -0.98 -7.35
C VAL A 214 18.94 0.48 -6.93
N VAL A 215 20.00 1.15 -7.38
CA VAL A 215 20.14 2.61 -7.33
C VAL A 215 20.28 3.13 -8.76
N THR A 216 19.48 4.12 -9.13
CA THR A 216 19.49 4.69 -10.48
C THR A 216 19.00 6.13 -10.49
N GLU A 217 19.53 6.93 -11.42
CA GLU A 217 19.05 8.29 -11.67
C GLU A 217 17.62 8.33 -12.23
N LYS A 218 17.11 7.20 -12.72
CA LYS A 218 15.79 7.08 -13.34
C LYS A 218 14.68 6.73 -12.33
N ALA A 219 15.00 6.61 -11.04
CA ALA A 219 14.01 6.42 -9.99
C ALA A 219 13.22 7.72 -9.72
N ALA A 220 12.01 7.62 -9.18
CA ALA A 220 11.17 8.78 -8.84
C ALA A 220 11.90 9.76 -7.89
N TRP A 221 12.75 9.21 -7.03
CA TRP A 221 13.78 9.96 -6.33
C TRP A 221 15.15 9.56 -6.86
N GLU A 222 15.65 10.35 -7.81
CA GLU A 222 16.94 10.15 -8.46
C GLU A 222 18.04 9.69 -7.49
N ASN A 223 18.68 8.56 -7.80
CA ASN A 223 19.80 7.97 -7.07
C ASN A 223 19.53 7.67 -5.59
N ILE A 224 18.27 7.55 -5.15
CA ILE A 224 17.96 7.20 -3.76
C ILE A 224 18.35 5.75 -3.46
N PHE A 225 18.95 5.52 -2.30
CA PHE A 225 19.07 4.22 -1.66
C PHE A 225 18.13 4.18 -0.46
N MET A 226 17.21 3.23 -0.42
CA MET A 226 16.16 3.15 0.60
C MET A 226 16.42 1.99 1.56
N VAL A 227 16.17 2.21 2.85
CA VAL A 227 16.22 1.19 3.90
C VAL A 227 14.91 1.17 4.67
N GLU A 228 14.33 -0.02 4.85
CA GLU A 228 13.15 -0.24 5.68
C GLU A 228 13.57 -0.31 7.14
N VAL A 229 13.27 0.75 7.90
CA VAL A 229 13.60 0.88 9.32
C VAL A 229 12.63 0.06 10.18
N VAL A 230 11.36 0.07 9.81
CA VAL A 230 10.30 -0.68 10.49
C VAL A 230 9.28 -1.19 9.48
N ARG A 231 8.72 -2.37 9.78
CA ARG A 231 7.55 -2.92 9.07
C ARG A 231 6.34 -2.91 9.99
N SER A 232 5.19 -2.54 9.44
CA SER A 232 3.95 -2.26 10.18
C SER A 232 4.05 -1.03 11.10
N CYS A 233 2.96 -0.74 11.80
CA CYS A 233 2.84 0.35 12.76
C CYS A 233 2.04 -0.13 13.98
N PRO A 234 2.53 0.08 15.23
CA PRO A 234 1.89 -0.44 16.44
C PRO A 234 0.66 0.38 16.87
N GLU A 235 0.38 1.51 16.21
CA GLU A 235 -0.69 2.43 16.63
C GLU A 235 -2.09 1.95 16.27
N MET A 236 -2.22 1.00 15.34
CA MET A 236 -3.50 0.35 15.03
C MET A 236 -4.64 1.34 14.73
N CYS A 237 -4.34 2.41 13.97
CA CYS A 237 -5.36 3.33 13.47
C CYS A 237 -6.41 2.54 12.69
N ARG A 238 -7.69 2.65 13.04
CA ARG A 238 -8.78 1.70 12.70
C ARG A 238 -9.13 1.60 11.21
N PHE A 239 -8.61 2.48 10.38
CA PHE A 239 -8.72 2.45 8.91
C PHE A 239 -7.44 1.96 8.21
N CYS A 240 -6.33 1.83 8.95
CA CYS A 240 -4.99 1.78 8.38
C CYS A 240 -4.61 0.35 7.98
N LEU A 241 -4.63 0.08 6.67
CA LEU A 241 -4.18 -1.19 6.10
C LEU A 241 -2.72 -1.49 6.45
N ALA A 242 -1.84 -0.48 6.38
CA ALA A 242 -0.42 -0.61 6.69
C ALA A 242 -0.12 -0.97 8.16
N SER A 243 -1.11 -0.86 9.05
CA SER A 243 -1.02 -1.42 10.40
C SER A 243 -1.67 -2.80 10.42
N TYR A 244 -2.98 -2.89 10.22
CA TYR A 244 -3.75 -4.12 10.44
C TYR A 244 -3.36 -5.29 9.54
N LEU A 245 -2.97 -5.06 8.29
CA LEU A 245 -2.62 -6.12 7.35
C LEU A 245 -1.20 -6.67 7.58
N THR A 246 -0.29 -5.84 8.11
CA THR A 246 1.15 -6.13 8.12
C THR A 246 1.68 -6.52 9.51
N LEU A 247 0.82 -6.51 10.54
CA LEU A 247 1.15 -6.95 11.90
C LEU A 247 1.88 -8.31 11.89
N PRO A 248 2.78 -8.55 12.86
CA PRO A 248 3.16 -7.65 13.97
C PRO A 248 4.09 -6.49 13.55
N PHE A 249 4.27 -5.51 14.45
CA PHE A 249 5.31 -4.48 14.32
C PHE A 249 6.71 -5.10 14.42
N ARG A 250 7.55 -4.80 13.44
CA ARG A 250 8.93 -5.31 13.34
C ARG A 250 9.90 -4.16 13.16
N THR A 251 11.03 -4.26 13.85
CA THR A 251 12.10 -3.27 13.85
C THR A 251 13.36 -3.91 13.27
N ALA A 252 13.99 -3.24 12.32
CA ALA A 252 15.25 -3.72 11.76
C ALA A 252 16.38 -3.60 12.79
N SER A 253 17.22 -4.62 12.94
CA SER A 253 18.41 -4.53 13.81
C SER A 253 19.32 -3.39 13.35
N LEU A 254 19.82 -2.57 14.27
CA LEU A 254 20.77 -1.51 13.92
C LEU A 254 22.04 -2.12 13.33
N ASP A 255 22.64 -3.06 14.07
CA ASP A 255 23.96 -3.61 13.76
C ASP A 255 23.91 -4.67 12.66
N GLU A 256 22.83 -5.47 12.58
CA GLU A 256 22.73 -6.57 11.62
C GLU A 256 22.03 -6.15 10.31
N SER A 257 21.24 -5.07 10.33
CA SER A 257 20.41 -4.67 9.19
C SER A 257 20.69 -3.24 8.74
N LEU A 258 20.44 -2.23 9.60
CA LEU A 258 20.37 -0.84 9.16
C LEU A 258 21.73 -0.24 8.83
N ILE A 259 22.69 -0.30 9.76
CA ILE A 259 24.03 0.25 9.56
C ILE A 259 24.72 -0.43 8.37
N PRO A 260 24.79 -1.78 8.28
CA PRO A 260 25.40 -2.44 7.13
C PRO A 260 24.71 -2.11 5.81
N ALA A 261 23.37 -1.99 5.80
CA ALA A 261 22.66 -1.61 4.58
C ALA A 261 22.99 -0.16 4.17
N ILE A 262 23.02 0.77 5.12
CA ILE A 262 23.35 2.18 4.87
C ILE A 262 24.77 2.30 4.33
N GLU A 263 25.76 1.64 4.94
CA GLU A 263 27.15 1.67 4.47
C GLU A 263 27.26 1.19 3.02
N ARG A 264 26.69 0.02 2.70
CA ARG A 264 26.66 -0.50 1.32
C ARG A 264 25.98 0.45 0.34
N GLY A 265 24.87 1.08 0.76
CA GLY A 265 24.17 2.06 -0.07
C GLY A 265 25.00 3.32 -0.32
N LEU A 266 25.74 3.78 0.68
CA LEU A 266 26.53 5.00 0.62
C LEU A 266 27.83 4.85 -0.19
N GLU A 267 28.28 3.62 -0.47
CA GLU A 267 29.34 3.36 -1.46
C GLU A 267 28.93 3.76 -2.88
N VAL A 268 27.63 3.72 -3.20
CA VAL A 268 27.11 3.95 -4.56
C VAL A 268 26.24 5.18 -4.70
N THR A 269 25.83 5.84 -3.61
CA THR A 269 25.07 7.10 -3.66
C THR A 269 25.27 7.93 -2.40
N LYS A 270 24.97 9.23 -2.49
CA LYS A 270 24.91 10.13 -1.34
C LYS A 270 23.49 10.49 -0.95
N ARG A 271 22.48 9.72 -1.39
CA ARG A 271 21.07 9.98 -1.12
C ARG A 271 20.43 8.79 -0.41
N LEU A 272 20.12 8.95 0.87
CA LEU A 272 19.56 7.93 1.73
C LEU A 272 18.07 8.20 2.02
N GLY A 273 17.24 7.16 1.93
CA GLY A 273 15.82 7.17 2.28
C GLY A 273 15.51 6.22 3.42
N LEU A 274 15.04 6.73 4.56
CA LEU A 274 14.54 5.92 5.67
C LEU A 274 13.03 5.68 5.51
N LEU A 275 12.64 4.42 5.31
CA LEU A 275 11.26 4.02 5.03
C LEU A 275 10.66 3.19 6.16
N GLY A 276 9.34 3.25 6.28
CA GLY A 276 8.55 2.49 7.25
C GLY A 276 7.26 3.21 7.61
N ALA A 277 6.26 2.47 8.08
CA ALA A 277 4.97 3.05 8.45
C ALA A 277 5.06 3.90 9.74
N SER A 278 6.12 3.73 10.53
CA SER A 278 6.38 4.54 11.73
C SER A 278 7.88 4.60 12.08
N VAL A 279 8.69 5.11 11.15
CA VAL A 279 10.18 5.09 11.23
C VAL A 279 10.72 5.56 12.58
N THR A 280 10.19 6.66 13.11
CA THR A 280 10.67 7.26 14.36
C THR A 280 10.28 6.50 15.62
N GLN A 281 9.49 5.43 15.51
CA GLN A 281 9.16 4.53 16.62
C GLN A 281 10.10 3.32 16.71
N HIS A 282 11.13 3.26 15.85
CA HIS A 282 12.22 2.32 16.01
C HIS A 282 12.94 2.58 17.35
N PRO A 283 13.15 1.57 18.22
CA PRO A 283 13.77 1.76 19.53
C PRO A 283 15.16 2.42 19.48
N GLY A 284 15.96 2.09 18.48
CA GLY A 284 17.27 2.69 18.21
C GLY A 284 17.24 3.85 17.22
N PHE A 285 16.12 4.58 17.08
CA PHE A 285 16.02 5.65 16.08
C PHE A 285 16.98 6.82 16.34
N GLU A 286 17.15 7.24 17.59
CA GLU A 286 18.10 8.30 17.94
C GLU A 286 19.55 7.85 17.67
N GLU A 287 19.90 6.61 18.02
CA GLU A 287 21.22 6.02 17.71
C GLU A 287 21.48 5.98 16.19
N LEU A 288 20.47 5.65 15.39
CA LEU A 288 20.54 5.69 13.93
C LEU A 288 20.76 7.11 13.40
N LEU A 289 20.09 8.11 13.97
CA LEU A 289 20.30 9.51 13.59
C LEU A 289 21.70 9.98 13.96
N ASP A 290 22.16 9.66 15.17
CA ASP A 290 23.52 9.99 15.63
C ASP A 290 24.57 9.35 14.74
N TYR A 291 24.34 8.10 14.30
CA TYR A 291 25.19 7.41 13.33
C TYR A 291 25.28 8.17 12.00
N ILE A 292 24.14 8.56 11.41
CA ILE A 292 24.09 9.29 10.14
C ILE A 292 24.65 10.72 10.28
N ASN A 293 24.62 11.29 11.49
CA ASN A 293 25.07 12.66 11.74
C ASN A 293 26.59 12.79 11.95
N GLN A 294 27.34 11.69 11.92
CA GLN A 294 28.80 11.71 12.04
C GLN A 294 29.47 12.52 10.90
N PRO A 295 30.60 13.20 11.15
CA PRO A 295 31.18 14.15 10.18
C PRO A 295 31.48 13.59 8.79
N HIS A 296 31.79 12.29 8.67
CA HIS A 296 32.05 11.68 7.37
C HIS A 296 30.80 11.46 6.51
N TYR A 297 29.60 11.70 7.07
CA TYR A 297 28.33 11.68 6.35
C TYR A 297 27.75 13.07 6.10
N ASP A 298 28.52 14.15 6.32
CA ASP A 298 28.05 15.53 6.10
C ASP A 298 27.58 15.80 4.66
N ASP A 299 28.06 15.04 3.67
CA ASP A 299 27.65 15.14 2.26
C ASP A 299 26.41 14.29 1.90
N VAL A 300 25.91 13.49 2.84
CA VAL A 300 24.74 12.62 2.65
C VAL A 300 23.46 13.45 2.71
N ARG A 301 22.61 13.27 1.70
CA ARG A 301 21.24 13.76 1.67
C ARG A 301 20.31 12.72 2.28
N LEU A 302 19.66 13.09 3.37
CA LEU A 302 18.69 12.23 4.05
C LEU A 302 17.27 12.56 3.57
N SER A 303 16.43 11.55 3.48
CA SER A 303 14.98 11.68 3.32
C SER A 303 14.32 10.67 4.24
N ILE A 304 13.26 11.07 4.94
CA ILE A 304 12.51 10.19 5.83
C ILE A 304 11.06 10.12 5.34
N ALA A 305 10.46 8.94 5.47
CA ALA A 305 9.02 8.78 5.33
C ALA A 305 8.26 9.62 6.39
N SER A 306 6.94 9.54 6.42
CA SER A 306 6.16 10.27 7.42
C SER A 306 6.61 9.94 8.85
N VAL A 307 6.79 10.98 9.66
CA VAL A 307 7.25 10.87 11.05
C VAL A 307 6.08 10.93 12.02
N ARG A 308 6.27 10.34 13.20
CA ARG A 308 5.28 10.49 14.28
C ARG A 308 5.37 11.90 14.85
N THR A 309 4.23 12.54 15.10
CA THR A 309 4.20 13.93 15.58
C THR A 309 5.03 14.15 16.85
N ASN A 310 4.92 13.26 17.83
CA ASN A 310 5.56 13.42 19.14
C ASN A 310 7.08 13.17 19.12
N THR A 311 7.65 12.65 18.02
CA THR A 311 9.10 12.47 17.86
C THR A 311 9.75 13.66 17.16
N VAL A 312 8.97 14.64 16.69
CA VAL A 312 9.49 15.85 16.06
C VAL A 312 10.02 16.81 17.13
N ASN A 313 11.31 16.71 17.39
CA ASN A 313 12.07 17.64 18.22
C ASN A 313 13.02 18.49 17.35
N GLU A 314 13.65 19.50 17.97
CA GLU A 314 14.59 20.38 17.26
C GLU A 314 15.85 19.63 16.77
N ASN A 315 16.31 18.60 17.49
CA ASN A 315 17.48 17.81 17.11
C ASN A 315 17.25 17.05 15.79
N LEU A 316 16.11 16.38 15.67
CA LEU A 316 15.69 15.71 14.43
C LEU A 316 15.57 16.73 13.29
N ALA A 317 14.93 17.87 13.53
CA ALA A 317 14.78 18.91 12.51
C ALA A 317 16.14 19.47 12.04
N ASN A 318 17.05 19.77 12.98
CA ASN A 318 18.40 20.23 12.68
C ASN A 318 19.19 19.19 11.88
N THR A 319 19.13 17.92 12.28
CA THR A 319 19.79 16.81 11.58
C THR A 319 19.26 16.69 10.15
N LEU A 320 17.93 16.72 9.97
CA LEU A 320 17.31 16.70 8.66
C LEU A 320 17.76 17.87 7.78
N VAL A 321 17.81 19.09 8.33
CA VAL A 321 18.27 20.29 7.60
C VAL A 321 19.74 20.18 7.22
N LYS A 322 20.60 19.72 8.14
CA LYS A 322 22.02 19.45 7.89
C LYS A 322 22.19 18.51 6.69
N HIS A 323 21.39 17.45 6.63
CA HIS A 323 21.36 16.49 5.52
C HIS A 323 20.42 16.88 4.37
N GLY A 324 20.17 18.17 4.18
CA GLY A 324 19.51 18.71 2.98
C GLY A 324 18.00 18.50 2.88
N THR A 325 17.34 17.98 3.90
CA THR A 325 15.87 17.90 3.96
C THR A 325 15.26 19.27 4.21
N LYS A 326 14.30 19.65 3.37
CA LYS A 326 13.58 20.93 3.48
C LYS A 326 12.25 20.84 4.21
N SER A 327 11.71 19.63 4.34
CA SER A 327 10.36 19.40 4.84
C SER A 327 10.22 18.06 5.53
N ILE A 328 9.40 18.03 6.57
CA ILE A 328 8.88 16.78 7.17
C ILE A 328 7.42 16.59 6.84
N THR A 329 6.97 15.34 6.93
CA THR A 329 5.56 14.99 6.76
C THR A 329 4.99 14.35 8.02
N ILE A 330 3.87 14.84 8.52
CA ILE A 330 3.19 14.35 9.73
C ILE A 330 1.75 13.97 9.36
N ALA A 331 1.30 12.79 9.79
CA ALA A 331 -0.09 12.38 9.62
C ALA A 331 -0.92 12.78 10.84
N VAL A 332 -1.91 13.65 10.63
CA VAL A 332 -2.82 14.18 11.67
C VAL A 332 -4.26 13.70 11.50
N GLU A 333 -4.64 13.29 10.28
CA GLU A 333 -5.94 12.75 9.88
C GLU A 333 -7.12 13.72 10.05
N SER A 334 -7.27 14.37 11.20
CA SER A 334 -8.28 15.41 11.45
C SER A 334 -7.73 16.42 12.45
N GLY A 335 -8.24 17.66 12.44
CA GLY A 335 -8.02 18.60 13.55
C GLY A 335 -8.92 18.36 14.74
N SER A 336 -9.95 17.52 14.62
CA SER A 336 -10.80 17.13 15.74
C SER A 336 -10.17 16.00 16.56
N GLU A 337 -9.98 16.24 17.86
CA GLU A 337 -9.52 15.22 18.81
C GLU A 337 -10.50 14.05 18.89
N ARG A 338 -11.81 14.32 18.87
CA ARG A 338 -12.84 13.28 18.88
C ARG A 338 -12.70 12.34 17.68
N VAL A 339 -12.45 12.88 16.49
CA VAL A 339 -12.23 12.06 15.28
C VAL A 339 -10.91 11.29 15.40
N ARG A 340 -9.84 11.91 15.91
CA ARG A 340 -8.57 11.20 16.16
C ARG A 340 -8.73 10.06 17.17
N GLU A 341 -9.44 10.27 18.27
CA GLU A 341 -9.77 9.23 19.25
C GLU A 341 -10.60 8.09 18.59
N SER A 342 -11.62 8.43 17.79
CA SER A 342 -12.49 7.45 17.14
C SER A 342 -11.74 6.56 16.15
N ILE A 343 -10.69 7.06 15.50
CA ILE A 343 -9.83 6.25 14.62
C ILE A 343 -8.62 5.61 15.33
N ASN A 344 -8.51 5.76 16.65
CA ASN A 344 -7.37 5.28 17.47
C ASN A 344 -6.05 6.01 17.17
N LYS A 345 -6.12 7.26 16.71
CA LYS A 345 -4.96 8.13 16.55
C LYS A 345 -4.67 8.81 17.88
N LYS A 346 -3.67 8.31 18.60
CA LYS A 346 -3.24 8.81 19.92
C LYS A 346 -2.46 10.11 19.78
N LEU A 347 -3.13 11.21 19.45
CA LEU A 347 -2.46 12.45 19.10
C LEU A 347 -3.26 13.67 19.56
N ASP A 348 -2.65 14.47 20.43
CA ASP A 348 -3.25 15.68 20.97
C ASP A 348 -2.95 16.88 20.08
N THR A 349 -3.83 17.89 20.10
CA THR A 349 -3.65 19.09 19.26
C THR A 349 -2.39 19.86 19.65
N ALA A 350 -2.07 19.90 20.94
CA ALA A 350 -0.88 20.56 21.47
C ALA A 350 0.43 19.93 20.94
N ASP A 351 0.47 18.60 20.77
CA ASP A 351 1.64 17.92 20.21
C ASP A 351 1.86 18.25 18.74
N ILE A 352 0.78 18.44 17.97
CA ILE A 352 0.84 18.86 16.57
C ILE A 352 1.44 20.26 16.47
N GLU A 353 0.95 21.18 17.30
CA GLU A 353 1.49 22.55 17.34
C GLU A 353 2.95 22.57 17.75
N LYS A 354 3.30 21.84 18.82
CA LYS A 354 4.68 21.71 19.29
C LYS A 354 5.61 21.15 18.22
N ALA A 355 5.19 20.10 17.50
CA ALA A 355 5.97 19.52 16.41
C ALA A 355 6.23 20.52 15.27
N VAL A 356 5.22 21.32 14.90
CA VAL A 356 5.35 22.34 13.86
C VAL A 356 6.26 23.50 14.30
N ILE A 357 6.19 23.90 15.58
CA ILE A 357 7.09 24.88 16.18
C ILE A 357 8.53 24.36 16.17
N ASN A 358 8.76 23.14 16.66
CA ASN A 358 10.07 22.49 16.69
C ASN A 358 10.67 22.34 15.28
N ALA A 359 9.85 21.94 14.30
CA ALA A 359 10.27 21.82 12.91
C ALA A 359 10.81 23.16 12.38
N LYS A 360 10.11 24.26 12.65
CA LYS A 360 10.55 25.60 12.27
C LYS A 360 11.81 26.02 13.04
N ALA A 361 11.85 25.80 14.35
CA ALA A 361 12.98 26.16 15.21
C ALA A 361 14.27 25.44 14.76
N GLY A 362 14.16 24.18 14.37
CA GLY A 362 15.25 23.40 13.79
C GLY A 362 15.54 23.69 12.31
N GLY A 363 15.00 24.77 11.74
CA GLY A 363 15.39 25.29 10.42
C GLY A 363 14.65 24.72 9.22
N LEU A 364 13.65 23.83 9.39
CA LEU A 364 12.87 23.33 8.25
C LEU A 364 12.08 24.48 7.61
N SER A 365 11.99 24.46 6.28
CA SER A 365 11.29 25.50 5.50
C SER A 365 9.81 25.20 5.27
N SER A 366 9.40 23.95 5.45
CA SER A 366 7.99 23.56 5.30
C SER A 366 7.62 22.30 6.10
N VAL A 367 6.33 22.17 6.41
CA VAL A 367 5.74 20.96 6.99
C VAL A 367 4.56 20.55 6.13
N LYS A 368 4.52 19.27 5.74
CA LYS A 368 3.38 18.65 5.09
C LYS A 368 2.58 17.88 6.13
N LEU A 369 1.27 18.09 6.14
CA LEU A 369 0.34 17.37 6.98
C LEU A 369 -0.54 16.46 6.11
N TYR A 370 -0.79 15.24 6.56
CA TYR A 370 -1.79 14.35 5.98
C TYR A 370 -3.07 14.39 6.80
N GLY A 371 -4.16 14.76 6.14
CA GLY A 371 -5.52 14.72 6.65
C GLY A 371 -6.38 13.75 5.84
N MET A 372 -7.57 13.49 6.36
CA MET A 372 -8.62 12.73 5.71
C MET A 372 -9.94 13.48 5.88
N ALA A 373 -10.85 13.34 4.93
CA ALA A 373 -12.22 13.82 5.04
C ALA A 373 -13.19 12.66 4.80
N GLY A 374 -14.34 12.71 5.47
CA GLY A 374 -15.35 11.66 5.37
C GLY A 374 -15.05 10.46 6.28
N ILE A 375 -14.28 10.65 7.35
CA ILE A 375 -14.04 9.58 8.34
C ILE A 375 -15.40 9.17 8.95
N PRO A 376 -15.66 7.88 9.21
CA PRO A 376 -16.88 7.45 9.88
C PRO A 376 -17.15 8.23 11.18
N GLY A 377 -18.36 8.77 11.31
CA GLY A 377 -18.77 9.61 12.43
C GLY A 377 -18.24 11.05 12.45
N GLU A 378 -17.49 11.49 11.41
CA GLU A 378 -17.06 12.88 11.26
C GLU A 378 -18.25 13.81 10.95
N THR A 379 -18.21 15.05 11.46
CA THR A 379 -19.25 16.06 11.27
C THR A 379 -18.68 17.35 10.68
N GLU A 380 -19.55 18.31 10.31
CA GLU A 380 -19.09 19.61 9.81
C GLU A 380 -18.26 20.37 10.86
N THR A 381 -18.57 20.24 12.17
CA THR A 381 -17.79 20.84 13.26
C THR A 381 -16.37 20.28 13.35
N ASP A 382 -16.17 18.99 13.06
CA ASP A 382 -14.83 18.40 13.05
C ASP A 382 -13.98 18.91 11.87
N LEU A 383 -14.64 19.15 10.72
CA LEU A 383 -13.99 19.81 9.59
C LEU A 383 -13.61 21.25 9.90
N GLU A 384 -14.46 21.97 10.62
CA GLU A 384 -14.14 23.32 11.12
C GLU A 384 -12.95 23.28 12.08
N ALA A 385 -12.87 22.30 12.98
CA ALA A 385 -11.71 22.09 13.85
C ALA A 385 -10.43 21.82 13.04
N THR A 386 -10.53 21.06 11.94
CA THR A 386 -9.41 20.85 10.99
C THR A 386 -8.92 22.14 10.36
N ALA A 387 -9.85 22.98 9.87
CA ALA A 387 -9.49 24.28 9.33
C ALA A 387 -8.87 25.18 10.42
N ALA A 388 -9.47 25.23 11.61
CA ALA A 388 -9.01 26.05 12.73
C ALA A 388 -7.59 25.66 13.18
N MET A 389 -7.32 24.36 13.35
CA MET A 389 -6.00 23.84 13.68
C MET A 389 -4.96 24.32 12.67
N MET A 390 -5.20 24.17 11.37
CA MET A 390 -4.26 24.61 10.32
C MET A 390 -3.96 26.12 10.38
N LEU A 391 -4.96 26.94 10.70
CA LEU A 391 -4.77 28.39 10.88
C LEU A 391 -3.97 28.72 12.15
N GLN A 392 -4.19 27.96 13.23
CA GLN A 392 -3.41 28.08 14.46
C GLN A 392 -1.94 27.71 14.22
N LEU A 393 -1.67 26.57 13.56
CA LEU A 393 -0.31 26.16 13.17
C LEU A 393 0.40 27.23 12.35
N LYS A 394 -0.30 27.86 11.40
CA LYS A 394 0.26 28.96 10.60
C LYS A 394 0.65 30.17 11.47
N LYS A 395 -0.17 30.51 12.47
CA LYS A 395 0.10 31.61 13.40
C LYS A 395 1.27 31.29 14.34
N ALA A 396 1.33 30.07 14.85
CA ALA A 396 2.37 29.59 15.75
C ALA A 396 3.75 29.56 15.07
N ALA A 397 3.81 29.06 13.82
CA ALA A 397 5.04 28.95 13.05
C ALA A 397 5.09 29.94 11.87
N LYS A 398 5.02 31.25 12.15
CA LYS A 398 5.08 32.30 11.10
C LYS A 398 6.25 32.10 10.13
N GLY A 399 6.00 32.12 8.83
CA GLY A 399 7.04 31.96 7.80
C GLY A 399 7.33 30.51 7.40
N LEU A 400 6.84 29.51 8.16
CA LEU A 400 6.89 28.12 7.75
C LEU A 400 5.79 27.83 6.71
N ARG A 401 6.14 27.23 5.57
CA ARG A 401 5.14 26.83 4.57
C ARG A 401 4.43 25.57 5.03
N LEU A 402 3.10 25.63 5.12
CA LEU A 402 2.25 24.50 5.47
C LEU A 402 1.53 23.97 4.24
N THR A 403 1.58 22.65 4.06
CA THR A 403 0.78 21.92 3.07
C THR A 403 -0.13 20.94 3.80
N LEU A 404 -1.43 20.89 3.44
CA LEU A 404 -2.34 19.82 3.87
C LEU A 404 -2.72 18.98 2.64
N GLY A 405 -2.20 17.76 2.58
CA GLY A 405 -2.69 16.72 1.68
C GLY A 405 -3.89 16.04 2.34
N CYS A 406 -5.03 15.97 1.64
CA CYS A 406 -6.26 15.43 2.23
C CYS A 406 -6.90 14.39 1.32
N SER A 407 -6.97 13.14 1.80
CA SER A 407 -7.63 12.04 1.10
C SER A 407 -9.08 11.87 1.56
N THR A 408 -9.86 11.11 0.81
CA THR A 408 -11.17 10.64 1.29
C THR A 408 -10.98 9.32 2.03
N PHE A 409 -11.74 9.06 3.09
CA PHE A 409 -11.76 7.74 3.71
C PHE A 409 -12.15 6.66 2.68
N VAL A 410 -11.29 5.64 2.54
CA VAL A 410 -11.53 4.45 1.72
C VAL A 410 -11.48 3.24 2.65
N PRO A 411 -12.57 2.48 2.80
CA PRO A 411 -12.60 1.27 3.61
C PRO A 411 -11.64 0.23 3.03
N LYS A 412 -10.89 -0.45 3.91
CA LYS A 412 -9.92 -1.47 3.53
C LYS A 412 -10.23 -2.79 4.25
N ALA A 413 -10.12 -3.89 3.52
CA ALA A 413 -10.26 -5.24 4.06
C ALA A 413 -9.31 -5.46 5.25
N HIS A 414 -9.76 -6.30 6.19
CA HIS A 414 -9.05 -6.63 7.43
C HIS A 414 -8.80 -5.45 8.38
N THR A 415 -9.48 -4.32 8.20
CA THR A 415 -9.46 -3.19 9.15
C THR A 415 -10.77 -3.11 9.93
N PRO A 416 -10.78 -2.56 11.15
CA PRO A 416 -12.04 -2.34 11.89
C PRO A 416 -13.07 -1.49 11.14
N PHE A 417 -12.64 -0.63 10.22
CA PHE A 417 -13.54 0.22 9.43
C PHE A 417 -13.95 -0.39 8.08
N GLN A 418 -13.64 -1.66 7.83
CA GLN A 418 -14.00 -2.36 6.58
C GLN A 418 -15.52 -2.43 6.30
N TRP A 419 -16.34 -2.25 7.34
CA TRP A 419 -17.80 -2.30 7.25
C TRP A 419 -18.44 -0.94 6.96
N TYR A 420 -17.72 0.17 7.06
CA TYR A 420 -18.28 1.48 6.72
C TYR A 420 -18.19 1.76 5.21
N GLY A 421 -19.11 2.58 4.71
CA GLY A 421 -19.06 3.18 3.39
C GLY A 421 -18.31 4.50 3.33
N VAL A 422 -18.01 4.93 2.11
CA VAL A 422 -17.49 6.28 1.83
C VAL A 422 -18.61 7.29 2.04
N ASN A 423 -18.34 8.31 2.85
CA ASN A 423 -19.29 9.40 3.10
C ASN A 423 -19.49 10.27 1.83
N PRO A 424 -20.71 10.37 1.28
CA PRO A 424 -20.99 11.19 0.10
C PRO A 424 -20.71 12.69 0.29
N LYS A 425 -20.71 13.18 1.54
CA LYS A 425 -20.42 14.58 1.85
C LYS A 425 -18.92 14.92 1.77
N ALA A 426 -18.04 13.93 1.68
CA ALA A 426 -16.59 14.16 1.65
C ALA A 426 -16.18 15.08 0.48
N GLU A 427 -16.82 14.98 -0.68
CA GLU A 427 -16.55 15.89 -1.81
C GLU A 427 -16.81 17.37 -1.44
N LYS A 428 -17.93 17.63 -0.77
CA LYS A 428 -18.29 18.98 -0.28
C LYS A 428 -17.29 19.44 0.79
N TRP A 429 -16.86 18.54 1.67
CA TRP A 429 -15.92 18.85 2.75
C TRP A 429 -14.51 19.15 2.26
N LEU A 430 -14.02 18.43 1.24
CA LEU A 430 -12.75 18.76 0.58
C LEU A 430 -12.81 20.17 -0.05
N LYS A 431 -13.91 20.51 -0.74
CA LYS A 431 -14.13 21.86 -1.29
C LYS A 431 -14.19 22.94 -0.19
N PHE A 432 -14.80 22.62 0.95
CA PHE A 432 -14.84 23.51 2.12
C PHE A 432 -13.43 23.81 2.65
N LEU A 433 -12.62 22.77 2.91
CA LEU A 433 -11.23 22.94 3.36
C LEU A 433 -10.40 23.73 2.35
N GLN A 434 -10.55 23.43 1.05
CA GLN A 434 -9.87 24.16 -0.01
C GLN A 434 -10.14 25.67 0.04
N LYS A 435 -11.42 26.06 0.19
CA LYS A 435 -11.82 27.47 0.28
C LYS A 435 -11.24 28.15 1.53
N LYS A 436 -11.30 27.48 2.68
CA LYS A 436 -10.84 28.02 3.98
C LYS A 436 -9.31 28.14 4.06
N LEU A 437 -8.57 27.19 3.52
CA LEU A 437 -7.12 27.12 3.67
C LEU A 437 -6.35 27.90 2.60
N ARG A 438 -6.76 27.83 1.32
CA ARG A 438 -6.04 28.51 0.23
C ARG A 438 -6.10 30.03 0.35
N SER A 439 -7.24 30.58 0.78
CA SER A 439 -7.40 32.02 1.04
C SER A 439 -6.46 32.53 2.14
N GLN A 440 -5.94 31.61 2.96
CA GLN A 440 -4.98 31.88 4.02
C GLN A 440 -3.57 31.46 3.62
N GLY A 441 -3.27 31.25 2.34
CA GLY A 441 -1.91 30.92 1.85
C GLY A 441 -1.37 29.57 2.36
N ILE A 442 -2.26 28.67 2.79
CA ILE A 442 -1.90 27.27 3.12
C ILE A 442 -2.13 26.44 1.85
N ASP A 443 -1.13 25.65 1.47
CA ASP A 443 -1.19 24.80 0.28
C ASP A 443 -2.10 23.59 0.55
N PHE A 444 -3.29 23.57 -0.03
CA PHE A 444 -4.23 22.46 0.12
C PHE A 444 -4.27 21.59 -1.14
N ARG A 445 -4.00 20.29 -0.96
CA ARG A 445 -3.92 19.27 -2.01
C ARG A 445 -4.93 18.14 -1.73
N PRO A 446 -6.19 18.29 -2.17
CA PRO A 446 -7.17 17.22 -2.04
C PRO A 446 -6.92 16.12 -3.07
N GLU A 447 -7.18 14.88 -2.68
CA GLU A 447 -7.37 13.79 -3.65
C GLU A 447 -8.73 13.91 -4.35
N SER A 448 -8.87 13.22 -5.48
CA SER A 448 -10.15 13.16 -6.19
C SER A 448 -11.11 12.21 -5.46
N TYR A 449 -12.16 12.78 -4.88
CA TYR A 449 -13.27 12.02 -4.29
C TYR A 449 -13.81 10.94 -5.22
N ASN A 450 -13.99 11.26 -6.51
CA ASN A 450 -14.53 10.31 -7.48
C ASN A 450 -13.57 9.13 -7.74
N TRP A 451 -12.26 9.36 -7.70
CA TRP A 451 -11.30 8.26 -7.81
C TRP A 451 -11.22 7.45 -6.51
N SER A 452 -11.42 8.06 -5.34
CA SER A 452 -11.60 7.33 -4.07
C SER A 452 -12.85 6.45 -4.07
N VAL A 453 -13.94 6.87 -4.74
CA VAL A 453 -15.15 6.05 -4.97
C VAL A 453 -14.82 4.81 -5.80
N ILE A 454 -14.06 4.96 -6.89
CA ILE A 454 -13.62 3.81 -7.70
C ILE A 454 -12.66 2.92 -6.93
N GLN A 455 -11.72 3.49 -6.19
CA GLN A 455 -10.81 2.73 -5.34
C GLN A 455 -11.57 1.92 -4.29
N THR A 456 -12.64 2.47 -3.71
CA THR A 456 -13.51 1.76 -2.76
C THR A 456 -14.24 0.62 -3.44
N LEU A 457 -14.80 0.84 -4.64
CA LEU A 457 -15.47 -0.22 -5.42
C LEU A 457 -14.54 -1.42 -5.61
N ILE A 458 -13.28 -1.19 -5.99
CA ILE A 458 -12.31 -2.26 -6.18
C ILE A 458 -11.91 -2.85 -4.83
N SER A 459 -11.53 -2.03 -3.85
CA SER A 459 -11.06 -2.51 -2.55
C SER A 459 -12.09 -3.36 -1.79
N ARG A 460 -13.38 -3.07 -1.93
CA ARG A 460 -14.48 -3.80 -1.29
C ARG A 460 -15.14 -4.84 -2.20
N GLY A 461 -14.76 -4.89 -3.47
CA GLY A 461 -15.42 -5.69 -4.49
C GLY A 461 -15.30 -7.19 -4.27
N ASP A 462 -16.25 -7.94 -4.85
CA ASP A 462 -16.13 -9.40 -5.04
C ASP A 462 -15.84 -9.73 -6.51
N ARG A 463 -15.82 -11.03 -6.84
CA ARG A 463 -15.49 -11.53 -8.18
C ARG A 463 -16.37 -10.96 -9.30
N ARG A 464 -17.58 -10.48 -9.00
CA ARG A 464 -18.46 -9.83 -10.00
C ARG A 464 -17.91 -8.48 -10.48
N ILE A 465 -16.90 -7.92 -9.81
CA ILE A 465 -16.19 -6.72 -10.26
C ILE A 465 -15.25 -7.02 -11.44
N GLY A 466 -14.75 -8.24 -11.60
CA GLY A 466 -13.86 -8.61 -12.72
C GLY A 466 -14.41 -8.20 -14.11
N PRO A 467 -15.61 -8.67 -14.50
CA PRO A 467 -16.23 -8.26 -15.76
C PRO A 467 -16.46 -6.74 -15.90
N LEU A 468 -16.69 -6.04 -14.79
CA LEU A 468 -16.85 -4.59 -14.78
C LEU A 468 -15.54 -3.87 -15.10
N LEU A 469 -14.41 -4.36 -14.57
CA LEU A 469 -13.07 -3.85 -14.83
C LEU A 469 -12.68 -4.06 -16.31
N GLU A 470 -12.97 -5.24 -16.87
CA GLU A 470 -12.74 -5.53 -18.29
C GLU A 470 -13.54 -4.56 -19.20
N LEU A 471 -14.84 -4.41 -18.97
CA LEU A 471 -15.68 -3.48 -19.73
C LEU A 471 -15.20 -2.04 -19.61
N THR A 472 -14.80 -1.62 -18.41
CA THR A 472 -14.31 -0.26 -18.15
C THR A 472 -13.04 0.02 -18.96
N ARG A 473 -12.10 -0.94 -18.97
CA ARG A 473 -10.91 -0.88 -19.82
C ARG A 473 -11.29 -0.72 -21.29
N HIS A 474 -12.20 -1.54 -21.81
CA HIS A 474 -12.65 -1.46 -23.21
C HIS A 474 -13.24 -0.10 -23.59
N TYR A 475 -13.83 0.64 -22.64
CA TYR A 475 -14.38 1.98 -22.90
C TYR A 475 -13.37 3.13 -22.69
N GLY A 476 -12.19 2.88 -22.11
CA GLY A 476 -11.12 3.90 -21.96
C GLY A 476 -10.99 4.55 -20.57
N ASP A 477 -11.01 3.76 -19.49
CA ASP A 477 -10.71 4.13 -18.08
C ASP A 477 -11.02 5.57 -17.66
N SER A 478 -12.31 5.84 -17.57
CA SER A 478 -12.83 7.11 -17.07
C SER A 478 -13.99 6.83 -16.13
N LEU A 479 -14.35 7.81 -15.29
CA LEU A 479 -15.57 7.72 -14.47
C LEU A 479 -16.82 7.43 -15.32
N GLY A 480 -16.86 7.90 -16.57
CA GLY A 480 -17.92 7.58 -17.53
C GLY A 480 -17.91 6.11 -17.98
N SER A 481 -16.72 5.52 -18.14
CA SER A 481 -16.52 4.11 -18.48
C SER A 481 -17.07 3.19 -17.40
N TYR A 482 -16.80 3.46 -16.11
CA TYR A 482 -17.39 2.69 -14.99
C TYR A 482 -18.92 2.77 -15.00
N ARG A 483 -19.48 3.97 -15.18
CA ARG A 483 -20.95 4.15 -15.25
C ARG A 483 -21.57 3.36 -16.41
N ARG A 484 -20.90 3.35 -17.57
CA ARG A 484 -21.33 2.58 -18.74
C ARG A 484 -21.27 1.07 -18.45
N ALA A 485 -20.20 0.58 -17.83
CA ALA A 485 -20.05 -0.82 -17.46
C ALA A 485 -21.13 -1.27 -16.46
N PHE A 486 -21.43 -0.47 -15.43
CA PHE A 486 -22.56 -0.74 -14.52
C PHE A 486 -23.90 -0.82 -15.24
N LYS A 487 -24.13 0.04 -16.24
CA LYS A 487 -25.37 0.01 -17.02
C LYS A 487 -25.49 -1.29 -17.82
N GLU A 488 -24.40 -1.76 -18.42
CA GLU A 488 -24.37 -3.01 -19.20
C GLU A 488 -24.52 -4.26 -18.31
N LEU A 489 -23.95 -4.23 -17.10
CA LEU A 489 -24.02 -5.33 -16.15
C LEU A 489 -25.22 -5.26 -15.20
N LYS A 490 -26.21 -4.39 -15.47
CA LYS A 490 -27.41 -4.25 -14.62
C LYS A 490 -28.07 -5.61 -14.38
N GLY A 491 -28.28 -5.95 -13.10
CA GLY A 491 -28.88 -7.22 -12.68
C GLY A 491 -27.89 -8.38 -12.50
N LYS A 492 -26.60 -8.19 -12.81
CA LYS A 492 -25.54 -9.21 -12.68
C LYS A 492 -24.60 -8.97 -11.49
N LEU A 493 -24.67 -7.79 -10.90
CA LEU A 493 -23.91 -7.38 -9.72
C LEU A 493 -24.71 -6.37 -8.89
N PRO A 494 -24.41 -6.23 -7.59
CA PRO A 494 -24.93 -5.17 -6.75
C PRO A 494 -24.69 -3.77 -7.35
N PRO A 495 -25.57 -2.79 -7.07
CA PRO A 495 -25.34 -1.43 -7.52
C PRO A 495 -24.06 -0.84 -6.90
N LEU A 496 -23.48 0.19 -7.53
CA LEU A 496 -22.30 0.91 -7.01
C LEU A 496 -22.46 1.30 -5.53
N ASP A 497 -23.67 1.74 -5.17
CA ASP A 497 -24.01 2.19 -3.81
C ASP A 497 -23.76 1.10 -2.75
N PHE A 498 -24.05 -0.17 -3.07
CA PHE A 498 -23.81 -1.30 -2.17
C PHE A 498 -22.33 -1.46 -1.83
N TYR A 499 -21.45 -1.33 -2.83
CA TYR A 499 -20.00 -1.47 -2.65
C TYR A 499 -19.37 -0.23 -2.02
N VAL A 500 -19.89 0.95 -2.31
CA VAL A 500 -19.19 2.21 -1.98
C VAL A 500 -19.77 2.89 -0.77
N HIS A 501 -21.07 3.14 -0.73
CA HIS A 501 -21.68 4.04 0.25
C HIS A 501 -22.43 3.33 1.36
N SER A 502 -22.90 2.11 1.11
CA SER A 502 -23.58 1.30 2.12
C SER A 502 -22.60 0.89 3.22
N ASP A 503 -23.05 1.05 4.46
CA ASP A 503 -22.48 0.36 5.61
C ASP A 503 -22.97 -1.10 5.58
N TRP A 504 -22.09 -2.03 5.97
CA TRP A 504 -22.40 -3.45 6.02
C TRP A 504 -22.53 -3.90 7.47
N SER A 505 -23.41 -4.88 7.72
CA SER A 505 -23.49 -5.54 9.02
C SER A 505 -22.18 -6.27 9.32
N THR A 506 -21.77 -6.30 10.60
CA THR A 506 -20.64 -7.12 11.06
C THR A 506 -20.88 -8.62 10.88
N ASP A 507 -22.14 -9.03 10.80
CA ASP A 507 -22.55 -10.43 10.57
C ASP A 507 -22.57 -10.81 9.09
N GLN A 508 -22.50 -9.82 8.18
CA GLN A 508 -22.41 -10.09 6.75
C GLN A 508 -21.11 -10.82 6.42
N ALA A 509 -21.18 -11.77 5.50
CA ALA A 509 -19.98 -12.35 4.91
C ALA A 509 -19.28 -11.31 4.01
N LEU A 510 -17.95 -11.33 4.04
CA LEU A 510 -17.11 -10.45 3.25
C LEU A 510 -16.39 -11.25 2.14
N PRO A 511 -16.06 -10.62 1.00
CA PRO A 511 -15.37 -11.30 -0.10
C PRO A 511 -14.03 -11.94 0.31
N TRP A 512 -13.40 -11.45 1.37
CA TRP A 512 -12.12 -11.90 1.89
C TRP A 512 -12.22 -12.71 3.19
N ASP A 513 -13.42 -13.17 3.60
CA ASP A 513 -13.58 -13.91 4.86
C ASP A 513 -12.88 -15.29 4.84
N HIS A 514 -12.57 -15.86 3.68
CA HIS A 514 -11.74 -17.07 3.55
C HIS A 514 -10.22 -16.79 3.64
N LEU A 515 -9.82 -15.53 3.76
CA LEU A 515 -8.42 -15.11 3.85
C LEU A 515 -8.11 -14.65 5.28
N GLU A 516 -7.15 -15.30 5.93
CA GLU A 516 -6.80 -14.99 7.31
C GLU A 516 -5.70 -13.91 7.38
N GLY A 517 -6.11 -12.74 7.87
CA GLY A 517 -5.21 -11.66 8.28
C GLY A 517 -4.58 -11.89 9.67
N PRO A 518 -3.83 -10.90 10.22
CA PRO A 518 -3.18 -11.03 11.52
C PRO A 518 -4.12 -11.17 12.71
N LEU A 519 -5.30 -10.55 12.63
CA LEU A 519 -6.26 -10.46 13.73
C LEU A 519 -7.57 -11.14 13.33
N PRO A 520 -8.23 -11.86 14.26
CA PRO A 520 -9.53 -12.47 14.00
C PRO A 520 -10.63 -11.40 13.89
N LYS A 521 -11.70 -11.72 13.13
CA LYS A 521 -12.89 -10.85 12.93
C LYS A 521 -13.46 -10.31 14.25
N THR A 522 -13.47 -11.12 15.31
CA THR A 522 -13.93 -10.73 16.65
C THR A 522 -13.13 -9.56 17.25
N THR A 523 -11.82 -9.51 17.01
CA THR A 523 -10.96 -8.40 17.47
C THR A 523 -11.24 -7.13 16.67
N LEU A 524 -11.43 -7.26 15.35
CA LEU A 524 -11.80 -6.13 14.49
C LEU A 524 -13.14 -5.51 14.92
N ILE A 525 -14.14 -6.34 15.24
CA ILE A 525 -15.44 -5.89 15.76
C ILE A 525 -15.28 -5.18 17.10
N LYS A 526 -14.47 -5.70 18.03
CA LYS A 526 -14.18 -5.02 19.30
C LYS A 526 -13.56 -3.63 19.09
N HIS A 527 -12.63 -3.52 18.15
CA HIS A 527 -12.01 -2.25 17.81
C HIS A 527 -13.01 -1.28 17.18
N LEU A 528 -13.92 -1.77 16.33
CA LEU A 528 -15.02 -0.99 15.76
C LEU A 528 -15.97 -0.46 16.84
N GLN A 529 -16.45 -1.31 17.75
CA GLN A 529 -17.35 -0.93 18.85
C GLN A 529 -16.74 0.16 19.75
N THR A 530 -15.42 0.10 19.97
CA THR A 530 -14.68 1.15 20.70
C THR A 530 -14.74 2.50 19.95
N ALA A 531 -14.62 2.46 18.62
CA ALA A 531 -14.75 3.64 17.77
C ALA A 531 -16.16 4.24 17.86
N GLU A 532 -17.19 3.41 17.72
CA GLU A 532 -18.60 3.82 17.76
C GLU A 532 -18.99 4.49 19.07
N THR A 533 -18.44 4.00 20.19
CA THR A 533 -18.63 4.63 21.51
C THR A 533 -18.11 6.08 21.51
N THR A 534 -16.92 6.28 20.93
CA THR A 534 -16.29 7.61 20.81
C THR A 534 -17.02 8.51 19.82
N MET A 535 -17.56 7.94 18.74
CA MET A 535 -18.33 8.69 17.75
C MET A 535 -19.63 9.26 18.34
N LYS A 536 -20.27 8.53 19.25
CA LYS A 536 -21.55 8.92 19.90
C LYS A 536 -21.38 9.91 21.05
N THR A 537 -20.20 10.02 21.63
CA THR A 537 -19.93 11.03 22.66
C THR A 537 -19.82 12.42 22.02
N ASP A 538 -20.92 13.17 22.04
CA ASP A 538 -20.89 14.62 21.86
C ASP A 538 -20.15 15.24 23.06
N ARG A 539 -18.82 15.32 22.97
CA ARG A 539 -18.10 16.23 23.86
C ARG A 539 -18.42 17.64 23.38
N LEU A 540 -19.50 18.21 23.92
CA LEU A 540 -19.65 19.65 24.01
C LEU A 540 -18.33 20.19 24.58
N CYS A 541 -17.62 20.97 23.77
CA CYS A 541 -16.40 21.66 24.15
C CYS A 541 -16.62 22.30 25.54
N PRO A 542 -15.75 22.09 26.55
CA PRO A 542 -15.86 22.84 27.78
C PRO A 542 -15.69 24.31 27.41
N THR A 543 -16.77 25.08 27.51
CA THR A 543 -16.70 26.52 27.41
C THR A 543 -15.67 26.98 28.43
N ALA A 544 -14.61 27.65 27.96
CA ALA A 544 -13.63 28.26 28.83
C ALA A 544 -14.37 29.14 29.85
N SER A 545 -14.36 28.70 31.10
CA SER A 545 -14.92 29.45 32.21
C SER A 545 -14.02 30.66 32.48
N ARG A 546 -14.49 31.80 31.97
CA ARG A 546 -14.26 33.22 32.32
C ARG A 546 -12.84 33.69 32.64
#